data_AF-A0A951NAE0-F1
#
_entry.id   AF-A0A951NAE0-F1
#
_cell.length_a   1.000
_cell.length_b   1.000
_cell.length_c   1.000
_cell.angle_alpha   90.00
_cell.angle_beta   90.00
_cell.angle_gamma   90.00
#
_symmetry.space_group_name_H-M   'P 1'
#
loop_
_entity.id
_entity.type
_entity.pdbx_description
1 polymer ?
#
loop_
_entity_poly.entity_id
_entity_poly.type
_entity_poly.pdbx_seq_one_letter_code
_entity_poly.pdbx_strand_id
1 'polypeptide(L)' 'MAEQMVVLRGGVRHGESTRVENGVRRLFAASDAPGLVEVYEANGETETVEGDDALVFIHLGQEPSDPASAPGTAGT' A
#
# COMPACT_ATOMS: atom_id res chain seq x y z
N MET A 1 8.61 16.50 -10.97
CA MET A 1 8.25 15.76 -9.73
C MET A 1 9.20 14.58 -9.69
N ALA A 2 9.89 14.37 -8.57
CA ALA A 2 10.83 13.24 -8.47
C ALA A 2 10.01 11.98 -8.18
N GLU A 3 10.24 10.93 -8.96
CA GLU A 3 9.65 9.61 -8.73
C GLU A 3 10.68 8.76 -7.97
N GLN A 4 10.22 7.88 -7.09
CA GLN A 4 11.05 6.93 -6.37
C GLN A 4 10.52 5.51 -6.56
N MET A 5 11.42 4.54 -6.61
CA MET A 5 11.03 3.14 -6.65
C MET A 5 10.66 2.66 -5.24
N VAL A 6 9.64 1.82 -5.17
CA VAL A 6 9.20 1.18 -3.93
C VAL A 6 8.95 -0.29 -4.19
N VAL A 7 9.11 -1.10 -3.15
CA VAL A 7 8.81 -2.53 -3.16
C VAL A 7 7.84 -2.87 -2.05
N LEU A 8 6.81 -3.64 -2.39
CA LEU A 8 5.77 -4.07 -1.46
C LEU A 8 6.19 -5.37 -0.77
N ARG A 9 6.13 -5.38 0.56
CA ARG A 9 6.43 -6.55 1.38
C ARG A 9 5.20 -6.95 2.19
N GLY A 10 4.72 -8.17 1.91
CA GLY A 10 3.56 -8.77 2.58
C GLY A 10 2.26 -8.54 1.82
N GLY A 11 1.16 -9.07 2.37
CA GLY A 11 -0.15 -9.05 1.72
C GLY A 11 -0.15 -9.83 0.40
N VAL A 12 -1.12 -9.54 -0.45
CA VAL A 12 -1.29 -10.22 -1.75
C VAL A 12 -0.23 -9.80 -2.79
N ARG A 13 0.43 -8.66 -2.59
CA ARG A 13 1.40 -8.07 -3.55
C ARG A 13 2.85 -8.17 -3.12
N HIS A 14 3.19 -9.17 -2.32
CA HIS A 14 4.57 -9.35 -1.84
C HIS A 14 5.55 -9.49 -3.02
N GLY A 15 6.58 -8.65 -3.04
CA GLY A 15 7.63 -8.64 -4.05
C GLY A 15 7.31 -7.77 -5.28
N GLU A 16 6.13 -7.16 -5.35
CA GLU A 16 5.80 -6.21 -6.42
C GLU A 16 6.55 -4.89 -6.20
N SER A 17 7.21 -4.39 -7.26
CA SER A 17 7.84 -3.07 -7.28
C SER A 17 7.03 -2.10 -8.15
N THR A 18 6.99 -0.82 -7.73
CA THR A 18 6.32 0.24 -8.49
C THR A 18 7.02 1.58 -8.29
N ARG A 19 6.64 2.58 -9.10
CA ARG A 19 7.14 3.95 -8.97
C ARG A 19 6.06 4.84 -8.39
N VAL A 20 6.44 5.64 -7.40
CA VAL A 20 5.54 6.57 -6.70
C VAL A 20 6.19 7.94 -6.60
N GLU A 21 5.40 8.96 -6.32
CA GLU A 21 5.97 10.29 -6.06
C GLU A 21 6.85 10.28 -4.82
N ASN A 22 7.94 11.05 -4.87
CA ASN A 22 8.84 11.20 -3.75
C ASN A 22 8.11 11.81 -2.53
N GLY A 23 8.30 11.19 -1.36
CA GLY A 23 7.64 11.61 -0.12
C GLY A 23 6.30 10.92 0.17
N VAL A 24 5.84 10.00 -0.69
CA VAL A 24 4.72 9.12 -0.37
C VAL A 24 5.08 8.25 0.83
N ARG A 25 4.21 8.22 1.84
CA ARG A 25 4.39 7.44 3.08
C ARG A 25 3.47 6.23 3.15
N ARG A 26 2.32 6.27 2.46
CA ARG A 26 1.30 5.23 2.49
C ARG A 26 0.75 4.97 1.09
N LEU A 27 0.53 3.70 0.78
CA LEU A 27 -0.03 3.22 -0.48
C LEU A 27 -1.28 2.40 -0.23
N PHE A 28 -2.25 2.60 -1.11
CA PHE A 28 -3.51 1.85 -1.12
C PHE A 28 -3.55 1.07 -2.43
N ALA A 29 -3.59 -0.25 -2.34
CA ALA A 29 -3.69 -1.13 -3.49
C ALA A 29 -5.04 -1.84 -3.50
N ALA A 30 -5.53 -2.18 -4.70
CA ALA A 30 -6.74 -2.98 -4.82
C ALA A 30 -6.54 -4.34 -4.13
N SER A 31 -7.45 -4.67 -3.21
CA SER A 31 -7.49 -5.99 -2.57
C SER A 31 -8.26 -6.98 -3.44
N ASP A 32 -8.05 -8.27 -3.19
CA ASP A 32 -8.85 -9.36 -3.80
C ASP A 32 -10.29 -9.36 -3.23
N ALA A 33 -10.45 -8.87 -2.00
CA ALA A 33 -11.75 -8.74 -1.37
C ALA A 33 -12.53 -7.52 -1.91
N PRO A 34 -13.79 -7.70 -2.35
CA PRO A 34 -14.59 -6.61 -2.87
C PRO A 34 -14.87 -5.56 -1.79
N GLY A 35 -14.61 -4.29 -2.10
CA GLY A 35 -14.82 -3.18 -1.18
C GLY A 35 -13.70 -2.96 -0.17
N LEU A 36 -12.58 -3.71 -0.26
CA LEU A 36 -11.39 -3.50 0.56
C LEU A 36 -10.20 -3.01 -0.28
N VAL A 37 -9.28 -2.30 0.37
CA VAL A 37 -7.97 -1.93 -0.14
C VAL A 37 -6.89 -2.46 0.80
N GLU A 38 -5.80 -2.94 0.23
CA GLU A 38 -4.59 -3.28 0.97
C GLU A 38 -3.86 -1.99 1.31
N VAL A 39 -3.40 -1.87 2.56
CA VAL A 39 -2.69 -0.71 3.06
C VAL A 39 -1.24 -1.07 3.26
N TYR A 40 -0.37 -0.28 2.65
CA TYR A 40 1.06 -0.42 2.79
C TYR A 40 1.67 0.89 3.29
N GLU A 41 2.65 0.80 4.18
CA GLU A 41 3.33 1.97 4.72
C GLU A 41 4.85 1.83 4.61
N ALA A 42 5.53 2.93 4.31
CA ALA A 42 6.98 2.96 4.27
C ALA A 42 7.56 2.68 5.65
N ASN A 43 8.37 1.61 5.77
CA ASN A 43 9.05 1.28 7.03
C ASN A 43 10.32 2.12 7.26
N GLY A 44 10.70 2.96 6.28
CA GLY A 44 11.95 3.72 6.29
C GLY A 44 13.19 2.91 5.87
N GLU A 45 13.03 1.62 5.59
CA GLU A 45 14.07 0.77 5.02
C GLU A 45 14.12 0.87 3.50
N THR A 46 15.29 0.61 2.93
CA THR A 46 15.53 0.53 1.48
C THR A 46 16.13 -0.83 1.13
N GLU A 47 15.73 -1.37 -0.02
CA GLU A 47 16.21 -2.63 -0.56
C GLU A 47 16.60 -2.44 -2.03
N THR A 48 17.70 -3.06 -2.45
CA THR A 48 18.10 -3.03 -3.86
C THR A 48 17.22 -4.00 -4.67
N VAL A 49 16.38 -3.45 -5.54
CA VAL A 49 15.50 -4.21 -6.43
C VAL A 49 15.87 -3.87 -7.87
N GLU A 50 16.15 -4.90 -8.68
CA GLU A 50 16.54 -4.72 -10.10
C GLU A 50 17.77 -3.81 -10.32
N GLY A 51 18.61 -3.62 -9.29
CA GLY A 51 19.79 -2.77 -9.35
C GLY A 51 19.57 -1.30 -8.95
N ASP A 52 18.35 -0.93 -8.54
CA ASP A 52 17.99 0.39 -8.02
C ASP A 52 17.58 0.31 -6.54
N ASP A 53 17.79 1.40 -5.79
CA ASP A 53 17.36 1.50 -4.38
C ASP A 53 15.85 1.75 -4.29
N ALA A 54 15.11 0.78 -3.78
CA ALA A 54 13.67 0.85 -3.60
C ALA A 54 13.31 0.99 -2.11
N LEU A 55 12.40 1.90 -1.79
CA LEU A 55 11.87 2.00 -0.42
C LEU A 55 10.92 0.83 -0.12
N VAL A 56 11.07 0.26 1.07
CA VAL A 56 10.30 -0.90 1.50
C VAL A 56 8.98 -0.46 2.13
N PHE A 57 7.88 -0.91 1.53
CA PHE A 57 6.52 -0.67 2.00
C PHE A 57 5.95 -1.96 2.57
N ILE A 58 5.69 -1.97 3.87
CA ILE A 58 5.16 -3.13 4.58
C ILE A 58 3.64 -3.12 4.59
N HIS A 59 3.03 -4.29 4.37
CA HIS A 59 1.60 -4.47 4.47
C HIS A 59 1.15 -4.32 5.93
N LEU A 60 0.27 -3.35 6.19
CA LEU A 60 -0.30 -3.10 7.51
C LEU A 60 -1.65 -3.80 7.72
N GLY A 61 -2.36 -4.15 6.65
CA GLY A 61 -3.69 -4.73 6.73
C GLY A 61 -4.60 -4.25 5.61
N GLN A 62 -5.90 -4.48 5.80
CA GLN A 62 -6.94 -4.09 4.86
C GLN A 62 -7.84 -3.02 5.48
N GLU A 63 -8.19 -2.02 4.68
CA GLU A 63 -9.17 -1.00 5.04
C GLU A 63 -10.33 -1.02 4.03
N PRO A 64 -11.56 -0.66 4.43
CA PRO A 64 -12.66 -0.49 3.50
C PRO A 64 -12.33 0.62 2.49
N SER A 65 -12.49 0.32 1.21
CA SER A 65 -12.22 1.25 0.10
C SER A 65 -13.17 2.46 0.11
N ASP A 66 -14.28 2.36 0.83
CA ASP A 66 -15.30 3.40 0.96
C ASP A 66 -15.80 3.48 2.42
N PRO A 67 -15.78 4.66 3.05
CA PRO A 67 -16.22 4.81 4.44
C PRO A 67 -17.73 4.60 4.63
N ALA A 68 -18.55 4.60 3.57
CA ALA A 68 -19.98 4.31 3.64
C ALA A 68 -20.31 2.80 3.52
N SER A 69 -19.32 1.95 3.21
CA SER A 69 -19.50 0.49 3.16
C SER A 69 -19.20 -0.25 4.47
N ALA A 70 -18.86 0.47 5.55
CA ALA A 70 -18.83 -0.13 6.89
C ALA A 70 -20.28 -0.45 7.35
N PRO A 71 -20.63 -1.72 7.63
CA PRO A 71 -21.96 -2.05 8.11
C PRO A 71 -22.11 -1.57 9.56
N GLY A 72 -22.57 -0.34 9.73
CA GLY A 72 -22.90 0.15 11.07
C GLY A 72 -23.12 1.65 11.19
N THR A 73 -24.23 2.19 10.67
CA THR A 73 -25.09 3.11 11.45
C THR A 73 -26.49 3.22 10.81
N ALA A 74 -27.31 2.18 10.89
CA ALA A 74 -28.76 2.36 10.77
C ALA A 74 -29.32 2.49 12.18
N GLY A 75 -29.40 3.73 12.67
CA GLY A 75 -29.97 4.06 13.97
C GLY A 75 -30.80 5.33 13.87
N THR A 76 -32.11 5.17 13.69
CA THR A 76 -33.19 5.99 14.25
C THR A 76 -34.51 5.30 13.98
#